data_AF-A0A1H0YJG7-F1
#
_entry.id   AF-A0A1H0YJG7-F1
#
_cell.length_a   1.000
_cell.length_b   1.000
_cell.length_c   1.000
_cell.angle_alpha   90.00
_cell.angle_beta   90.00
_cell.angle_gamma   90.00
#
_symmetry.space_group_name_H-M   'P 1'
#
loop_
_entity.id
_entity.type
_entity.pdbx_description
1 polymer ?
#
loop_
_entity_poly.entity_id
_entity_poly.type
_entity_poly.pdbx_seq_one_letter_code
_entity_poly.pdbx_strand_id
1 'polypeptide(L)'
;MPELPIDWMALDAVAQSKTLRSVLGVWVPKIVCEFGLSEQVVPRCWYRHSAMIHELLALFQYRQQQQFNMELGPPASAAIDFQYQFSLWLQRMRSLTGDAGCTASKHLPQLRPSWADSSTTDFAMWSVDLDEFARELVAFAEPDVSESSALENGEES
;
A
#
# COMPACT_ATOMS: atom_id res chain seq x y z
N MET A 1 -18.33 4.92 -16.36
CA MET A 1 -16.99 4.32 -16.50
C MET A 1 -16.66 3.71 -15.14
N PRO A 2 -16.35 2.41 -15.02
CA PRO A 2 -15.77 1.93 -13.78
C PRO A 2 -14.43 2.66 -13.64
N GLU A 3 -14.32 3.55 -12.64
CA GLU A 3 -13.06 4.24 -12.41
C GLU A 3 -12.04 3.16 -12.02
N LEU A 4 -10.97 3.08 -12.82
CA LEU A 4 -9.82 2.23 -12.52
C LEU A 4 -9.40 2.44 -11.06
N PRO A 5 -8.85 1.42 -10.39
CA PRO A 5 -8.29 1.60 -9.07
C PRO A 5 -7.34 2.81 -9.05
N ILE A 6 -7.51 3.71 -8.07
CA ILE A 6 -6.64 4.86 -7.91
C ILE A 6 -5.30 4.37 -7.38
N ASP A 7 -4.26 4.47 -8.21
CA ASP A 7 -2.88 4.29 -7.76
C ASP A 7 -2.37 5.58 -7.11
N TRP A 8 -2.52 5.67 -5.79
CA TRP A 8 -2.10 6.83 -5.00
C TRP A 8 -0.62 7.20 -5.17
N MET A 9 0.25 6.20 -5.35
CA MET A 9 1.70 6.40 -5.44
C MET A 9 2.11 6.94 -6.81
N ALA A 10 1.34 6.65 -7.86
CA ALA A 10 1.55 7.18 -9.20
C ALA A 10 0.95 8.59 -9.42
N LEU A 11 0.07 9.06 -8.52
CA LEU A 11 -0.53 10.38 -8.63
C LEU A 11 0.50 11.49 -8.38
N ASP A 12 0.43 12.56 -9.19
CA ASP A 12 1.10 13.81 -8.86
C ASP A 12 0.43 14.53 -7.67
N ALA A 13 1.10 15.54 -7.12
CA ALA A 13 0.61 16.27 -5.96
C ALA A 13 -0.74 16.96 -6.18
N VAL A 14 -1.06 17.36 -7.41
CA VAL A 14 -2.33 18.02 -7.76
C VAL A 14 -3.46 17.00 -7.71
N ALA A 15 -3.27 15.84 -8.31
CA ALA A 15 -4.21 14.73 -8.31
C ALA A 15 -4.40 14.15 -6.90
N GLN A 16 -3.33 14.02 -6.11
CA GLN A 16 -3.40 13.64 -4.70
C GLN A 16 -4.25 14.64 -3.90
N SER A 17 -3.99 15.94 -4.04
CA SER A 17 -4.76 17.01 -3.37
C SER A 17 -6.23 16.99 -3.76
N LYS A 18 -6.53 16.80 -5.05
CA LYS A 18 -7.90 16.68 -5.56
C LYS A 18 -8.61 15.47 -4.97
N THR A 19 -7.95 14.32 -4.96
CA THR A 19 -8.49 13.08 -4.40
C THR A 19 -8.75 13.22 -2.90
N LEU A 20 -7.82 13.81 -2.15
CA LEU A 20 -8.00 14.10 -0.72
C LEU A 20 -9.19 15.02 -0.46
N ARG A 21 -9.35 16.11 -1.22
CA ARG A 21 -10.42 17.08 -0.96
C ARG A 21 -11.78 16.61 -1.43
N SER A 22 -11.86 16.10 -2.65
CA SER A 22 -13.14 15.84 -3.32
C SER A 22 -13.66 14.42 -3.09
N VAL A 23 -12.79 13.47 -2.79
CA VAL A 23 -13.16 12.07 -2.55
C VAL A 23 -13.11 11.77 -1.06
N LEU A 24 -11.92 11.67 -0.49
CA LEU A 24 -11.77 11.24 0.91
C LEU A 24 -12.28 12.28 1.91
N GLY A 25 -12.07 13.56 1.65
CA GLY A 25 -12.53 14.66 2.50
C GLY A 25 -14.06 14.75 2.61
N VAL A 26 -14.79 14.17 1.64
CA VAL A 26 -16.25 14.08 1.66
C VAL A 26 -16.71 12.72 2.21
N TRP A 27 -16.05 11.64 1.80
CA TRP A 27 -16.47 10.27 2.12
C TRP A 27 -16.12 9.86 3.56
N VAL A 28 -14.93 10.23 4.05
CA VAL A 28 -14.46 9.83 5.38
C VAL A 28 -15.34 10.40 6.51
N PRO A 29 -15.74 11.69 6.51
CA PRO A 29 -16.68 12.16 7.53
C PRO A 29 -18.02 11.42 7.50
N LYS A 30 -18.51 11.03 6.31
CA LYS A 30 -19.76 10.26 6.18
C LYS A 30 -19.63 8.88 6.82
N ILE A 31 -18.56 8.14 6.52
CA ILE A 31 -18.38 6.79 7.09
C ILE A 31 -18.19 6.86 8.61
N VAL A 32 -17.48 7.88 9.11
CA VAL A 32 -17.28 8.09 10.55
C VAL A 32 -18.61 8.32 11.26
N CYS A 33 -19.46 9.20 10.73
CA CYS A 33 -20.77 9.46 11.32
C CYS A 33 -21.72 8.27 11.22
N GLU A 34 -21.80 7.62 10.05
CA GLU A 34 -22.73 6.51 9.80
C GLU A 34 -22.44 5.29 10.67
N PHE A 35 -21.14 4.99 10.90
CA PHE A 35 -20.71 3.84 11.68
C PHE A 35 -20.29 4.19 13.12
N GLY A 36 -20.45 5.45 13.55
CA GLY A 36 -20.12 5.90 14.91
C GLY A 36 -18.65 5.71 15.28
N LEU A 37 -17.73 5.95 14.34
CA LEU A 37 -16.30 5.74 14.55
C LEU A 37 -15.71 6.81 15.48
N SER A 38 -14.85 6.39 16.41
CA SER A 38 -14.15 7.28 17.32
C SER A 38 -12.79 7.71 16.76
N GLU A 39 -12.18 8.72 17.40
CA GLU A 39 -10.83 9.20 17.10
C GLU A 39 -9.75 8.11 17.29
N GLN A 40 -10.06 7.00 17.97
CA GLN A 40 -9.17 5.83 18.08
C GLN A 40 -9.15 4.95 16.83
N VAL A 41 -10.11 5.15 15.91
CA VAL A 41 -10.20 4.44 14.64
C VAL A 41 -9.81 5.37 13.50
N VAL A 42 -10.39 6.57 13.47
CA VAL A 42 -10.09 7.57 12.44
C VAL A 42 -9.83 8.91 13.13
N PRO A 43 -8.56 9.27 13.41
CA PRO A 43 -8.24 10.54 14.06
C PRO A 43 -8.45 11.70 13.10
N ARG A 44 -8.77 12.91 13.60
CA ARG A 44 -8.90 14.13 12.77
C ARG A 44 -7.69 14.41 11.87
N CYS A 45 -6.49 14.01 12.29
CA CYS A 45 -5.26 14.18 11.53
C CYS A 45 -4.97 13.05 10.52
N TRP A 46 -5.91 12.14 10.24
CA TRP A 46 -5.72 10.98 9.35
C TRP A 46 -5.04 11.33 8.02
N TYR A 47 -5.36 12.48 7.42
CA TYR A 47 -4.82 12.95 6.14
C TYR A 47 -3.33 13.34 6.19
N ARG A 48 -2.71 13.30 7.38
CA ARG A 48 -1.27 13.52 7.58
C ARG A 48 -0.49 12.21 7.70
N HIS A 49 -1.16 11.06 7.67
CA HIS A 49 -0.56 9.74 7.80
C HIS A 49 -0.81 8.94 6.52
N SER A 50 0.23 8.73 5.71
CA SER A 50 0.09 8.09 4.40
C SER A 50 -0.56 6.70 4.49
N ALA A 51 -0.18 5.90 5.50
CA ALA A 51 -0.77 4.58 5.72
C ALA A 51 -2.29 4.63 5.92
N MET A 52 -2.80 5.64 6.65
CA MET A 52 -4.25 5.83 6.84
C MET A 52 -4.93 6.26 5.54
N ILE A 53 -4.29 7.11 4.72
CA ILE A 53 -4.80 7.48 3.39
C ILE A 53 -4.97 6.22 2.54
N HIS A 54 -3.97 5.33 2.50
CA HIS A 54 -4.03 4.08 1.74
C HIS A 54 -5.17 3.16 2.21
N GLU A 55 -5.34 2.95 3.52
CA GLU A 55 -6.43 2.12 4.04
C GLU A 55 -7.82 2.73 3.77
N LEU A 56 -7.98 4.05 3.92
CA LEU A 56 -9.25 4.74 3.65
C LEU A 56 -9.58 4.69 2.15
N LEU A 57 -8.59 4.91 1.29
CA LEU A 57 -8.73 4.84 -0.15
C LEU A 57 -9.06 3.41 -0.61
N ALA A 58 -8.39 2.40 -0.07
CA ALA A 58 -8.67 0.99 -0.36
C ALA A 58 -10.10 0.61 0.03
N LEU A 59 -10.56 1.00 1.22
CA LEU A 59 -11.94 0.73 1.64
C LEU A 59 -12.97 1.45 0.75
N PHE A 60 -12.71 2.71 0.40
CA PHE A 60 -13.54 3.47 -0.54
C PHE A 60 -13.63 2.74 -1.89
N GLN A 61 -12.49 2.40 -2.49
CA GLN A 61 -12.46 1.72 -3.79
C GLN A 61 -13.11 0.34 -3.73
N TYR A 62 -12.86 -0.44 -2.68
CA TYR A 62 -13.51 -1.73 -2.48
C TYR A 62 -15.04 -1.59 -2.48
N ARG A 63 -15.56 -0.61 -1.74
CA ARG A 63 -17.00 -0.31 -1.72
C ARG A 63 -17.52 0.03 -3.13
N GLN A 64 -16.84 0.91 -3.84
CA GLN A 64 -17.25 1.33 -5.18
C GLN A 64 -17.23 0.17 -6.18
N GLN A 65 -16.18 -0.65 -6.15
CA GLN A 65 -15.98 -1.78 -7.07
C GLN A 65 -16.87 -2.98 -6.75
N GLN A 66 -17.19 -3.25 -5.49
CA GLN A 66 -18.02 -4.40 -5.14
C GLN A 66 -19.50 -4.08 -5.15
N GLN A 67 -19.90 -2.90 -4.67
CA GLN A 67 -21.32 -2.57 -4.48
C GLN A 67 -21.92 -1.76 -5.64
N PHE A 68 -21.09 -1.06 -6.42
CA PHE A 68 -21.55 -0.12 -7.45
C PHE A 68 -20.91 -0.37 -8.82
N ASN A 69 -20.39 -1.57 -9.08
CA ASN A 69 -19.92 -1.93 -10.41
C ASN A 69 -21.10 -2.02 -11.39
N MET A 70 -21.21 -1.03 -12.27
CA MET A 70 -22.30 -0.91 -13.24
C MET A 70 -22.18 -1.86 -14.43
N GLU A 71 -20.99 -2.39 -14.72
CA GLU A 71 -20.78 -3.25 -15.89
C GLU A 71 -21.17 -4.71 -15.63
N LEU A 72 -20.71 -5.25 -14.50
CA LEU A 72 -21.00 -6.64 -14.11
C LEU A 72 -22.20 -6.76 -13.17
N GLY A 73 -22.60 -5.64 -12.56
CA GLY A 73 -23.49 -5.66 -11.39
C GLY A 73 -22.77 -6.16 -10.14
N PRO A 74 -23.19 -5.72 -8.95
CA PRO A 74 -22.65 -6.26 -7.70
C PRO A 74 -23.10 -7.72 -7.50
N PRO A 75 -22.23 -8.61 -7.00
CA PRO A 75 -22.67 -9.94 -6.58
C PRO A 75 -23.70 -9.81 -5.44
N ALA A 76 -24.57 -10.82 -5.28
CA ALA A 76 -25.59 -10.82 -4.22
C ALA A 76 -24.99 -10.70 -2.81
N SER A 77 -23.73 -11.13 -2.62
CA SER A 77 -22.99 -11.04 -1.37
C SER A 77 -22.31 -9.68 -1.13
N ALA A 78 -22.28 -8.76 -2.10
CA ALA A 78 -21.48 -7.54 -2.03
C ALA A 78 -21.71 -6.70 -0.76
N ALA A 79 -22.96 -6.66 -0.27
CA ALA A 79 -23.31 -5.94 0.95
C ALA A 79 -22.72 -6.59 2.20
N ILE A 80 -22.82 -7.91 2.33
CA ILE A 80 -22.30 -8.63 3.50
C ILE A 80 -20.77 -8.73 3.45
N ASP A 81 -20.19 -8.88 2.26
CA ASP A 81 -18.75 -8.91 2.05
C ASP A 81 -18.12 -7.57 2.44
N PHE A 82 -18.77 -6.44 2.12
CA PHE A 82 -18.35 -5.12 2.60
C PHE A 82 -18.31 -5.05 4.12
N GLN A 83 -19.34 -5.55 4.82
CA GLN A 83 -19.35 -5.53 6.29
C GLN A 83 -18.22 -6.39 6.89
N TYR A 84 -17.96 -7.55 6.27
CA TYR A 84 -16.85 -8.40 6.67
C TYR A 84 -15.49 -7.70 6.49
N GLN A 85 -15.22 -7.13 5.32
CA GLN A 85 -13.98 -6.39 5.06
C GLN A 85 -13.86 -5.13 5.92
N PHE A 86 -14.98 -4.45 6.20
CA PHE A 86 -15.01 -3.31 7.10
C PHE A 86 -14.59 -3.70 8.52
N SER A 87 -15.01 -4.86 9.02
CA SER A 87 -14.59 -5.34 10.35
C SER A 87 -13.07 -5.56 10.46
N LEU A 88 -12.44 -6.11 9.42
CA LEU A 88 -10.99 -6.29 9.34
C LEU A 88 -10.27 -4.94 9.20
N TRP A 89 -10.84 -4.05 8.40
CA TRP A 89 -10.33 -2.69 8.22
C TRP A 89 -10.32 -1.90 9.54
N LEU A 90 -11.37 -2.04 10.38
CA LEU A 90 -11.41 -1.41 11.69
C LEU A 90 -10.26 -1.86 12.60
N GLN A 91 -9.87 -3.13 12.55
CA GLN A 91 -8.74 -3.65 13.32
C GLN A 91 -7.42 -3.03 12.85
N ARG A 92 -7.18 -2.97 11.54
CA ARG A 92 -5.97 -2.36 10.97
C ARG A 92 -5.89 -0.87 11.28
N MET A 93 -6.99 -0.13 11.12
CA MET A 93 -7.03 1.30 11.42
C MET A 93 -6.78 1.63 12.89
N ARG A 94 -7.26 0.80 13.83
CA ARG A 94 -6.93 0.96 15.26
C ARG A 94 -5.44 0.76 15.52
N SER A 95 -4.82 -0.24 14.88
CA SER A 95 -3.37 -0.45 14.98
C SER A 95 -2.63 0.78 14.46
N LEU A 96 -2.93 1.22 13.22
CA LEU A 96 -2.29 2.39 12.62
C LEU A 96 -2.47 3.66 13.44
N THR A 97 -3.64 3.86 14.05
CA THR A 97 -3.91 5.01 14.90
C THR A 97 -3.14 4.94 16.22
N GLY A 98 -3.04 3.75 16.82
CA GLY A 98 -2.21 3.50 18.00
C GLY A 98 -0.73 3.76 17.72
N ASP A 99 -0.22 3.23 16.61
CA ASP A 99 1.19 3.38 16.20
C ASP A 99 1.53 4.82 15.83
N ALA A 100 0.59 5.57 15.26
CA ALA A 100 0.76 6.99 14.97
C ALA A 100 0.91 7.86 16.22
N GLY A 101 0.45 7.38 17.39
CA GLY A 101 0.61 8.05 18.69
C GLY A 101 -0.02 9.45 18.78
N CYS A 102 -0.87 9.82 17.82
CA CYS A 102 -1.53 11.12 17.82
C CYS A 102 -2.58 11.17 18.93
N THR A 103 -2.74 12.36 19.53
CA THR A 103 -3.81 12.64 20.49
C THR A 103 -4.78 13.65 19.88
N ALA A 104 -5.94 13.84 20.51
CA ALA A 104 -6.94 14.81 20.05
C ALA A 104 -6.38 16.25 19.90
N SER A 105 -5.33 16.60 20.64
CA SER A 105 -4.73 17.94 20.64
C SER A 105 -3.34 18.02 19.99
N LYS A 106 -2.68 16.87 19.74
CA LYS A 106 -1.29 16.84 19.26
C LYS A 106 -1.10 15.79 18.18
N HIS A 107 -0.63 16.24 17.02
CA HIS A 107 -0.16 15.38 15.94
C HIS A 107 1.32 15.04 16.13
N LEU A 108 1.68 13.78 15.87
CA LEU A 108 3.06 13.31 15.77
C LEU A 108 3.36 12.96 14.31
N PRO A 109 4.45 13.50 13.74
CA PRO A 109 4.83 13.18 12.36
C PRO A 109 5.21 11.70 12.26
N GLN A 110 4.89 11.11 11.11
CA GLN A 110 5.29 9.74 10.82
C GLN A 110 6.83 9.66 10.72
N LEU A 111 7.43 8.80 11.55
CA LEU A 111 8.85 8.50 11.46
C LEU A 111 9.11 7.70 10.18
N ARG A 112 10.07 8.16 9.38
CA ARG A 112 10.55 7.44 8.22
C ARG A 112 11.88 6.78 8.58
N PRO A 113 12.05 5.48 8.32
CA PRO A 113 13.36 4.85 8.45
C PRO A 113 14.37 5.57 7.56
N SER A 114 15.55 5.85 8.09
CA SER A 114 16.60 6.57 7.36
C SER A 114 17.00 5.84 6.08
N TRP A 115 17.16 4.50 6.13
CA TRP A 115 17.47 3.68 4.96
C TRP A 115 16.47 3.84 3.80
N ALA A 116 15.22 4.27 4.08
CA ALA A 116 14.17 4.47 3.09
C ALA A 116 14.01 5.93 2.65
N ASP A 117 14.79 6.85 3.21
CA ASP A 117 14.78 8.27 2.86
C ASP A 117 15.95 8.58 1.92
N SER A 118 15.64 8.84 0.64
CA SER A 118 16.62 9.03 -0.44
C SER A 118 17.58 10.21 -0.24
N SER A 119 17.28 11.09 0.72
CA SER A 119 18.15 12.21 1.08
C SER A 119 19.27 11.84 2.08
N THR A 120 19.28 10.62 2.60
CA THR A 120 20.19 10.20 3.67
C THR A 120 21.36 9.34 3.17
N THR A 121 22.45 9.31 3.94
CA THR A 121 23.58 8.42 3.69
C THR A 121 23.20 6.94 3.87
N ASP A 122 22.33 6.63 4.83
CA ASP A 122 21.86 5.26 5.07
C ASP A 122 21.15 4.69 3.83
N PHE A 123 20.36 5.51 3.12
CA PHE A 123 19.76 5.10 1.85
C PHE A 123 20.82 4.81 0.77
N ALA A 124 21.86 5.64 0.67
CA ALA A 124 22.92 5.42 -0.31
C ALA A 124 23.69 4.11 -0.03
N MET A 125 23.97 3.80 1.24
CA MET A 125 24.58 2.53 1.63
C MET A 125 23.67 1.35 1.31
N TRP A 126 22.41 1.42 1.73
CA TRP A 126 21.41 0.39 1.43
C TRP A 126 21.26 0.13 -0.08
N SER A 127 21.30 1.17 -0.91
CA SER A 127 21.20 1.04 -2.36
C SER A 127 22.39 0.30 -2.96
N VAL A 128 23.60 0.48 -2.42
CA VAL A 128 24.80 -0.25 -2.87
C VAL A 128 24.68 -1.72 -2.49
N ASP A 129 24.31 -2.01 -1.24
CA ASP A 129 24.12 -3.38 -0.74
C ASP A 129 23.06 -4.13 -1.57
N LEU A 130 21.97 -3.43 -1.94
CA LEU A 130 20.92 -3.97 -2.79
C LEU A 130 21.43 -4.28 -4.20
N ASP A 131 22.18 -3.36 -4.81
CA ASP A 131 22.74 -3.55 -6.16
C ASP A 131 23.77 -4.68 -6.20
N GLU A 132 24.58 -4.85 -5.15
CA GLU A 132 25.51 -5.97 -5.02
C GLU A 132 24.76 -7.30 -4.96
N PHE A 133 23.79 -7.42 -4.06
CA PHE A 133 22.96 -8.63 -3.96
C PHE A 133 22.21 -8.95 -5.26
N ALA A 134 21.69 -7.93 -5.94
CA ALA A 134 21.02 -8.11 -7.23
C ALA A 134 21.98 -8.67 -8.31
N ARG A 135 23.26 -8.25 -8.31
CA ARG A 135 24.27 -8.81 -9.22
C ARG A 135 24.60 -10.26 -8.88
N GLU A 136 24.73 -10.57 -7.58
CA GLU A 136 24.97 -11.96 -7.13
C GLU A 136 23.84 -12.90 -7.56
N LEU A 137 22.58 -12.47 -7.44
CA LEU A 137 21.42 -13.25 -7.89
C LEU A 137 21.47 -13.57 -9.39
N VAL A 138 21.86 -12.60 -10.23
CA VAL A 138 22.00 -12.81 -11.68
C VAL A 138 23.17 -13.75 -11.97
N ALA A 139 24.31 -13.57 -11.30
CA ALA A 139 25.49 -14.41 -11.48
C ALA A 139 25.25 -15.88 -11.09
N PHE A 140 24.40 -16.13 -10.08
CA PHE A 140 24.01 -17.49 -9.68
C PHE A 140 22.99 -18.14 -10.63
N ALA A 141 22.17 -17.33 -11.32
CA ALA A 141 21.12 -17.83 -12.22
C ALA A 141 21.66 -18.26 -13.60
N GLU A 142 22.86 -17.84 -13.97
CA GLU A 142 23.58 -18.33 -15.15
C GLU A 142 24.35 -19.61 -14.75
N PRO A 143 23.87 -20.83 -15.07
CA PRO A 143 24.66 -22.02 -14.83
C PRO A 143 25.93 -21.96 -15.68
N ASP A 144 27.04 -22.42 -15.10
CA ASP A 144 28.29 -22.60 -15.82
C ASP A 144 28.10 -23.64 -16.93
N VAL A 145 27.80 -23.17 -18.15
CA VAL A 145 27.69 -24.00 -19.37
C VAL A 145 29.06 -24.63 -19.71
N SER A 146 30.13 -24.34 -18.97
CA SER A 146 31.50 -24.74 -19.27
C SER A 146 31.88 -26.15 -18.77
N GLU A 147 31.16 -26.77 -17.84
CA GLU A 147 31.55 -28.10 -17.31
C GLU A 147 30.92 -29.31 -18.01
N SER A 148 30.02 -29.14 -18.98
CA SER A 148 29.40 -30.28 -19.69
C SER A 148 30.08 -30.69 -21.01
N SER A 149 31.12 -29.99 -21.48
CA SER A 149 31.79 -30.30 -22.76
C SER A 149 33.12 -31.07 -22.61
N ALA A 150 33.57 -31.36 -21.39
CA ALA A 150 34.85 -32.02 -21.14
C ALA A 150 34.79 -33.56 -21.04
N LEU A 151 33.60 -34.18 -21.15
CA LEU A 151 33.44 -35.63 -21.02
C LEU A 151 33.13 -36.39 -22.32
N GLU A 152 33.06 -35.74 -23.48
CA GLU A 152 32.75 -36.43 -24.77
C GLU A 152 33.94 -36.64 -25.72
N ASN A 153 35.18 -36.37 -25.32
CA ASN A 153 36.37 -36.62 -26.15
C ASN A 153 37.34 -37.59 -25.46
N GLY A 154 36.95 -38.86 -25.35
CA GLY A 154 37.83 -39.87 -24.75
C GLY A 154 37.29 -41.29 -24.82
N GLU A 155 37.07 -41.82 -26.03
CA GLU A 155 37.19 -43.26 -26.27
C GLU A 155 37.42 -43.50 -27.78
N GLU A 156 38.72 -43.50 -28.14
CA GLU A 156 39.25 -44.20 -29.31
C GLU A 156 39.13 -45.72 -29.08
N SER A 157 38.69 -46.47 -30.09
CA SER A 157 39.43 -47.58 -30.75
C SER A 157 38.51 -48.49 -31.57
#